data_AF-A0A453HCE7-F1
#
_entry.id   AF-A0A453HCE7-F1
#
_cell.length_a   1.000
_cell.length_b   1.000
_cell.length_c   1.000
_cell.angle_alpha   90.00
_cell.angle_beta   90.00
_cell.angle_gamma   90.00
#
_symmetry.space_group_name_H-M   'P 1'
#
loop_
_entity.id
_entity.type
_entity.pdbx_description
1 polymer ?
#
loop_
_entity_poly.entity_id
_entity_poly.type
_entity_poly.pdbx_seq_one_letter_code
_entity_poly.pdbx_strand_id
1 'polypeptide(L)'
;MLAEMPEVSELHPVPDAHVPVLGFKLCGVSIDLLYANLAHVVIPDDLDLSQDSILHNVDEQAVRSLNGCRVTDQILRLVPNIPSFRTTLRFMRYWGKRRGVYSN
;
A
#
# COMPACT_ATOMS: atom_id res chain seq x y z
N MET A 1 -3.33 -17.57 12.52
CA MET A 1 -4.40 -16.96 11.71
C MET A 1 -4.19 -17.14 10.21
N LEU A 2 -3.35 -16.36 9.49
CA LEU A 2 -3.25 -16.49 8.02
C LEU A 2 -2.81 -17.89 7.55
N ALA A 3 -1.82 -18.48 8.20
CA ALA A 3 -1.31 -19.83 7.85
C ALA A 3 -2.34 -20.95 8.10
N GLU A 4 -3.40 -20.68 8.87
CA GLU A 4 -4.45 -21.66 9.20
C GLU A 4 -5.69 -21.50 8.29
N MET A 5 -5.73 -20.46 7.46
CA MET A 5 -6.84 -20.19 6.56
C MET A 5 -6.70 -21.03 5.28
N PRO A 6 -7.66 -21.90 4.93
CA PRO A 6 -7.57 -22.76 3.75
C PRO A 6 -7.56 -21.99 2.42
N GLU A 7 -8.04 -20.75 2.41
CA GLU A 7 -8.04 -19.86 1.24
C GLU A 7 -6.68 -19.19 0.99
N VAL A 8 -5.76 -19.26 1.97
CA VAL A 8 -4.43 -18.65 1.90
C VAL A 8 -3.43 -19.65 1.31
N SER A 9 -2.68 -19.18 0.32
CA SER A 9 -1.59 -19.92 -0.31
C SER A 9 -0.39 -19.00 -0.55
N GLU A 10 0.77 -19.57 -0.87
CA GLU A 10 1.99 -18.80 -1.21
C GLU A 10 2.40 -17.76 -0.14
N LEU A 11 2.20 -18.08 1.15
CA LEU A 11 2.57 -17.21 2.26
C LEU A 11 4.10 -17.04 2.34
N HIS A 12 4.58 -15.81 2.14
CA HIS A 12 5.99 -15.48 2.01
C HIS A 12 6.33 -14.14 2.68
N PRO A 13 6.88 -14.15 3.90
CA PRO A 13 7.34 -12.95 4.59
C PRO A 13 8.66 -12.42 4.01
N VAL A 14 8.79 -11.10 3.89
CA VAL A 14 10.01 -10.39 3.48
C VAL A 14 10.32 -9.26 4.49
N PRO A 15 10.86 -9.60 5.67
CA PRO A 15 11.09 -8.63 6.74
C PRO A 15 12.26 -7.66 6.44
N ASP A 16 13.26 -8.11 5.67
CA ASP A 16 14.48 -7.35 5.39
C ASP A 16 14.39 -6.42 4.17
N ALA A 17 13.20 -6.31 3.55
CA ALA A 17 12.96 -5.37 2.47
C ALA A 17 13.01 -3.91 2.95
N HIS A 18 13.21 -2.97 2.03
CA HIS A 18 13.17 -1.53 2.35
C HIS A 18 11.86 -1.12 3.06
N VAL A 19 10.76 -1.74 2.65
CA VAL A 19 9.47 -1.73 3.35
C VAL A 19 9.11 -3.19 3.65
N PRO A 20 9.05 -3.61 4.93
CA PRO A 20 8.69 -4.97 5.29
C PRO A 20 7.30 -5.35 4.78
N VAL A 21 7.19 -6.54 4.18
CA VAL A 21 5.94 -7.00 3.56
C VAL A 21 5.72 -8.49 3.77
N LEU A 22 4.47 -8.89 3.95
CA LEU A 22 4.02 -10.28 3.91
C LEU A 22 3.22 -10.50 2.62
N GLY A 23 3.85 -11.16 1.64
CA GLY A 23 3.19 -11.56 0.40
C GLY A 23 2.42 -12.86 0.58
N PHE A 24 1.22 -12.97 0.02
CA PHE A 24 0.45 -14.22 -0.05
C PHE A 24 -0.59 -14.17 -1.15
N LYS A 25 -1.27 -15.28 -1.40
CA LYS A 25 -2.48 -15.33 -2.22
C LYS A 25 -3.68 -15.69 -1.35
N LEU A 26 -4.73 -14.88 -1.41
CA LEU A 26 -6.03 -15.18 -0.80
C LEU A 26 -7.04 -15.47 -1.92
N CYS A 27 -7.64 -16.66 -1.93
CA CYS A 27 -8.55 -17.09 -3.00
C CYS A 27 -7.92 -16.91 -4.40
N GLY A 28 -6.61 -17.13 -4.53
CA GLY A 28 -5.85 -16.94 -5.78
C GLY A 28 -5.47 -15.50 -6.13
N VAL A 29 -5.87 -14.51 -5.34
CA VAL A 29 -5.51 -13.10 -5.53
C VAL A 29 -4.25 -12.78 -4.73
N SER A 30 -3.20 -12.30 -5.39
CA SER A 30 -1.97 -11.84 -4.73
C SER A 30 -2.23 -10.60 -3.86
N ILE A 31 -1.79 -10.66 -2.61
CA ILE A 31 -1.89 -9.61 -1.59
C ILE A 31 -0.50 -9.38 -1.01
N ASP A 32 -0.09 -8.12 -1.00
CA ASP A 32 1.08 -7.62 -0.27
C ASP A 32 0.59 -6.91 0.99
N LEU A 33 0.76 -7.53 2.16
CA LEU A 33 0.34 -6.97 3.44
C LEU A 33 1.51 -6.24 4.12
N LEU A 34 1.33 -4.94 4.30
CA LEU A 34 2.25 -4.08 5.05
C LEU A 34 1.79 -3.95 6.51
N TYR A 35 2.71 -3.53 7.38
CA TYR A 35 2.42 -3.26 8.79
C TYR A 35 3.00 -1.91 9.21
N ALA A 36 2.22 -1.18 10.02
CA ALA A 36 2.64 0.05 10.66
C ALA A 36 2.07 0.08 12.08
N ASN A 37 2.94 0.25 13.07
CA ASN A 37 2.52 0.49 14.45
C ASN A 37 2.39 2.00 14.68
N LEU A 38 1.25 2.45 15.19
CA LEU A 38 0.95 3.85 15.42
C LEU A 38 1.01 4.18 16.91
N ALA A 39 1.35 5.42 17.25
CA ALA A 39 1.39 5.90 18.64
C ALA A 39 -0.03 6.19 19.21
N HIS A 40 -0.97 5.28 18.98
CA HIS A 40 -2.35 5.33 19.43
C HIS A 40 -2.65 4.10 20.30
N VAL A 41 -3.31 4.32 21.45
CA VAL A 41 -3.74 3.22 22.34
C VAL A 41 -4.85 2.39 21.69
N VAL A 42 -5.71 3.05 20.91
CA VAL A 42 -6.81 2.45 20.16
C VAL A 42 -6.83 3.10 18.78
N ILE A 43 -7.01 2.28 17.74
CA ILE A 43 -7.17 2.77 16.37
C ILE A 43 -8.65 3.11 16.16
N PRO A 44 -9.02 4.37 15.91
CA PRO A 44 -10.40 4.74 15.64
C PRO A 44 -10.82 4.32 14.22
N ASP A 45 -12.10 4.01 14.03
CA ASP A 45 -12.64 3.57 12.73
C ASP A 45 -12.58 4.67 11.64
N ASP A 46 -12.56 5.94 12.06
CA ASP A 46 -12.50 7.13 11.20
C ASP A 46 -11.09 7.73 11.10
N LEU A 47 -10.05 6.95 11.40
CA LEU A 47 -8.66 7.42 11.35
C LEU A 47 -8.29 7.98 9.97
N ASP A 48 -7.99 9.28 9.91
CA ASP A 48 -7.49 9.94 8.70
C ASP A 48 -5.96 9.85 8.62
N LEU A 49 -5.46 8.94 7.79
CA LEU A 49 -4.03 8.76 7.54
C LEU A 49 -3.37 9.96 6.86
N SER A 50 -4.11 10.93 6.33
CA SER A 50 -3.54 12.09 5.64
C SER A 50 -2.91 13.12 6.57
N GLN A 51 -3.26 13.10 7.87
CA GLN A 51 -2.73 14.03 8.85
C GLN A 51 -1.27 13.71 9.19
N ASP A 52 -0.38 14.70 9.18
CA ASP A 52 1.05 14.47 9.46
C ASP A 52 1.31 14.02 10.91
N SER A 53 0.38 14.33 11.82
CA SER A 53 0.44 13.87 13.22
C SER A 53 0.50 12.36 13.36
N ILE A 54 0.02 11.60 12.37
CA ILE A 54 0.07 10.13 12.37
C ILE A 54 1.49 9.59 12.32
N LEU A 55 2.46 10.41 11.92
CA LEU A 55 3.87 10.04 11.81
C LEU A 55 4.65 10.37 13.10
N HIS A 56 4.03 10.98 14.10
CA HIS A 56 4.69 11.30 15.36
C HIS A 56 4.95 10.05 16.19
N ASN A 57 6.19 9.89 16.69
CA ASN A 57 6.63 8.74 17.51
C ASN A 57 6.43 7.37 16.82
N VAL A 58 6.46 7.35 15.48
CA VAL A 58 6.39 6.13 14.67
C VAL A 58 7.80 5.79 14.19
N ASP A 59 8.16 4.50 14.19
CA ASP A 59 9.46 4.06 13.69
C ASP A 59 9.59 4.24 12.16
N GLU A 60 10.83 4.20 11.67
CA GLU A 60 11.09 4.46 10.25
C GLU A 60 10.42 3.44 9.31
N GLN A 61 10.29 2.18 9.73
CA GLN A 61 9.66 1.14 8.92
C GLN A 61 8.16 1.41 8.77
N ALA A 62 7.49 1.76 9.86
CA ALA A 62 6.08 2.11 9.87
C ALA A 62 5.83 3.42 9.09
N VAL A 63 6.73 4.42 9.16
CA VAL A 63 6.65 5.61 8.29
C VAL A 63 6.69 5.20 6.81
N ARG A 64 7.61 4.32 6.41
CA ARG A 64 7.69 3.83 5.03
C ARG A 64 6.46 3.04 4.62
N SER A 65 5.91 2.20 5.51
CA SER A 65 4.67 1.44 5.27
C SER A 65 3.46 2.36 5.09
N LEU A 66 3.36 3.46 5.84
CA LEU A 66 2.24 4.41 5.76
C LEU A 66 2.28 5.27 4.49
N ASN A 67 3.48 5.54 3.95
CA ASN A 67 3.65 6.42 2.79
C ASN A 67 2.88 5.93 1.55
N GLY A 68 2.76 4.62 1.33
CA GLY A 68 2.02 4.07 0.19
C GLY A 68 0.56 4.52 0.14
N CYS A 69 -0.15 4.40 1.26
CA CYS A 69 -1.54 4.85 1.39
C CYS A 69 -1.63 6.38 1.32
N ARG A 70 -0.79 7.09 2.08
CA ARG A 70 -0.80 8.56 2.15
C ARG A 70 -0.58 9.23 0.79
N VAL A 71 0.41 8.76 0.03
CA VAL A 71 0.71 9.30 -1.31
C VAL A 71 -0.44 9.02 -2.28
N THR A 72 -1.02 7.82 -2.23
CA THR A 72 -2.17 7.47 -3.08
C THR A 72 -3.37 8.38 -2.80
N ASP A 73 -3.68 8.61 -1.54
CA ASP A 73 -4.79 9.48 -1.13
C ASP A 73 -4.55 10.94 -1.51
N GLN A 74 -3.32 11.44 -1.32
CA GLN A 74 -2.94 12.79 -1.74
C GLN A 74 -3.08 12.96 -3.25
N ILE A 75 -2.60 12.01 -4.06
CA ILE A 75 -2.77 12.06 -5.53
C ILE A 75 -4.26 12.15 -5.88
N LEU A 76 -5.12 11.35 -5.24
CA LEU A 76 -6.56 11.37 -5.51
C LEU A 76 -7.23 12.68 -5.10
N ARG A 77 -6.75 13.36 -4.04
CA ARG A 77 -7.23 14.69 -3.62
C ARG A 77 -6.78 15.80 -4.56
N LEU A 78 -5.60 15.67 -5.18
CA LEU A 78 -5.02 16.70 -6.03
C LEU A 78 -5.53 16.67 -7.48
N VAL A 79 -6.13 15.55 -7.92
CA VAL A 79 -6.65 15.44 -9.29
C VAL A 79 -8.07 16.02 -9.41
N PRO A 80 -8.33 16.91 -10.40
CA PRO A 80 -9.64 17.53 -10.54
C PRO A 80 -10.72 16.57 -11.07
N ASN A 81 -10.34 15.47 -11.71
CA ASN A 81 -11.25 14.47 -12.25
C ASN A 81 -10.66 13.06 -12.13
N ILE A 82 -11.08 12.32 -11.11
CA ILE A 82 -10.60 10.96 -10.81
C ILE A 82 -10.86 9.97 -11.97
N PRO A 83 -12.04 9.94 -12.62
CA PRO A 83 -12.28 9.04 -13.76
C PRO A 83 -11.32 9.25 -14.94
N SER A 84 -11.06 10.51 -15.29
CA SER A 84 -10.13 10.86 -16.37
C SER A 84 -8.70 10.50 -15.98
N PHE A 85 -8.28 10.83 -14.75
CA PHE A 85 -6.98 10.44 -14.22
C PHE A 85 -6.76 8.92 -14.29
N ARG A 86 -7.73 8.11 -13.83
CA ARG A 86 -7.66 6.64 -13.87
C ARG A 86 -7.53 6.11 -15.29
N THR A 87 -8.29 6.68 -16.24
CA THR A 87 -8.24 6.27 -17.65
C THR A 87 -6.88 6.58 -18.27
N THR A 88 -6.37 7.80 -18.05
CA THR A 88 -5.04 8.22 -18.52
C THR A 88 -3.93 7.38 -17.90
N LEU A 89 -3.98 7.12 -16.59
CA LEU A 89 -2.96 6.31 -15.89
C LEU A 89 -2.93 4.87 -16.41
N ARG A 90 -4.09 4.27 -16.71
CA ARG A 90 -4.18 2.95 -17.36
C ARG A 90 -3.49 2.93 -18.72
N PHE A 91 -3.75 3.95 -19.55
CA PHE A 91 -3.10 4.10 -20.86
C PHE A 91 -1.58 4.25 -20.72
N MET A 92 -1.12 5.14 -19.85
CA MET A 92 0.32 5.40 -19.64
C MET A 92 1.04 4.15 -19.15
N ARG A 93 0.46 3.40 -18.20
CA ARG A 93 1.03 2.14 -17.71
C ARG A 93 1.11 1.08 -18.82
N TYR A 94 0.07 0.96 -19.64
CA TYR A 94 0.07 0.04 -20.78
C TYR A 94 1.14 0.43 -21.82
N TRP A 95 1.21 1.71 -22.18
CA TRP A 95 2.20 2.24 -23.11
C TRP A 95 3.63 2.00 -22.61
N GLY A 96 3.92 2.32 -21.34
CA GLY A 96 5.26 2.17 -20.77
C GLY A 96 5.73 0.72 -20.76
N LYS A 97 4.84 -0.21 -20.40
CA LYS A 97 5.12 -1.66 -20.49
C LYS A 97 5.42 -2.10 -21.93
N ARG A 98 4.62 -1.67 -22.90
CA ARG A 98 4.83 -2.01 -24.33
C ARG A 98 6.12 -1.44 -24.90
N ARG A 99 6.61 -0.32 -24.35
CA ARG A 99 7.85 0.34 -24.76
C ARG A 99 9.08 -0.11 -23.97
N GLY A 100 8.92 -0.97 -22.97
CA GLY A 100 10.05 -1.43 -22.14
C GLY A 100 10.63 -0.36 -21.21
N VAL A 101 9.86 0.70 -20.91
CA VAL A 101 10.30 1.85 -20.08
C VAL A 101 9.61 1.88 -18.72
N TYR A 102 9.03 0.76 -18.29
CA TYR A 102 8.28 0.64 -17.04
C TYR A 102 8.97 -0.35 -16.09
N SER A 103 9.84 0.17 -15.23
CA SER A 103 10.42 -0.47 -14.05
C SER A 103 10.65 0.62 -13.00
N ASN A 104 10.46 0.28 -11.72
CA ASN A 104 11.00 1.10 -10.63
C ASN A 104 12.51 0.90 -10.53
#